data_AF-A0A955V6R0-F1
#
_entry.id   AF-A0A955V6R0-F1
#
_cell.length_a   1.000
_cell.length_b   1.000
_cell.length_c   1.000
_cell.angle_alpha   90.00
_cell.angle_beta   90.00
_cell.angle_gamma   90.00
#
_symmetry.space_group_name_H-M   'P 1'
#
loop_
_entity.id
_entity.type
_entity.pdbx_description
1 polymer ?
#
loop_
_entity_poly.entity_id
_entity_poly.type
_entity_poly.pdbx_seq_one_letter_code
_entity_poly.pdbx_strand_id
1 'polypeptide(L)'
;MQDLGQLLLVVAFFMTLVTALTAILGAITRDDRLMRGARSGLYATTLVCLAMAVVLTHGFVTHAFDNKYVATYSDREMPIVYLIASFWGGEKGALLFWVTSLSVFSSVAIYTKRERSPVYLSWVVAILSLAILFFFILMVFETSPFETFMTSRGPDDGRGLNPLLQNPVMAFHPPSLLTGYILFTIPFAFGMAALITKKLDDQWITDTRRWTIVSWTFLTIGLLLGARWAYMEIGWGFWWMWDSVENAGFIPWFTATAFLHSVMIQERRGMLKRWNVILLAYTFMLTIFGTFLTRSQLIVSIHSFADSVLPNYFFTYLIIIAVVAGGLIIWRWSALKSEARIESVLSRESAFVLNNVILVFCSFVVIWGTLMGKITESPAVRSVLGLDEPQVWDESKFNEIFVPIGIALLLLMAVGPLVSWRRATAKNFRKNIAWPLALGAITTLVIGTIAIVMKINDLAALYSVDFGRAYEIWASRYDAGDVLSVVVYFLSAVTLFGIFREFHLGAMVRRAKQAGGYLVQLVALTVKNPRRYGGYLVHIGVVFLFIAFTGKAFQTEEKDRLVTLGNVHSVDDYSLALVDRDRFWNDEESCVSTTATFIVMPLGSTVAEREI
;
A
#
# COMPACT_ATOMS: atom_id res chain seq x y z
N MET A 1 19.85 27.95 12.95
CA MET A 1 19.31 27.11 11.85
C MET A 1 17.79 26.99 11.94
N GLN A 2 17.26 26.90 13.15
CA GLN A 2 15.86 26.78 13.50
C GLN A 2 15.08 28.04 13.10
N ASP A 3 15.60 29.23 13.41
CA ASP A 3 15.00 30.50 12.99
C ASP A 3 14.89 30.61 11.46
N LEU A 4 15.90 30.15 10.73
CA LEU A 4 15.87 30.08 9.28
C LEU A 4 14.78 29.11 8.81
N GLY A 5 14.71 27.91 9.39
CA GLY A 5 13.67 26.93 9.07
C GLY A 5 12.26 27.48 9.33
N GLN A 6 12.05 28.13 10.47
CA GLN A 6 10.77 28.75 10.84
C GLN A 6 10.40 29.90 9.90
N LEU A 7 11.37 30.75 9.53
CA LEU A 7 11.17 31.81 8.54
C LEU A 7 10.77 31.23 7.17
N LEU A 8 11.49 30.21 6.71
CA LEU A 8 11.19 29.53 5.44
C LEU A 8 9.79 28.90 5.47
N LEU A 9 9.37 28.32 6.59
CA LEU A 9 8.04 27.74 6.76
C LEU A 9 6.93 28.80 6.61
N VAL A 10 7.07 29.94 7.28
CA VAL A 10 6.09 31.04 7.18
C VAL A 10 6.07 31.64 5.77
N VAL A 11 7.24 31.83 5.16
CA VAL A 11 7.36 32.31 3.78
C VAL A 11 6.70 31.33 2.80
N ALA A 12 6.93 30.03 2.95
CA ALA A 12 6.32 29.00 2.11
C ALA A 12 4.78 28.98 2.24
N PHE A 13 4.26 29.16 3.45
CA PHE A 13 2.82 29.25 3.71
C PHE A 13 2.18 30.39 2.92
N PHE A 14 2.66 31.63 3.09
CA PHE A 14 2.10 32.79 2.38
C PHE A 14 2.32 32.70 0.86
N MET A 15 3.49 32.23 0.43
CA MET A 15 3.79 32.04 -1.00
C MET A 15 2.82 31.04 -1.64
N THR A 16 2.50 29.95 -0.95
CA THR A 16 1.57 28.93 -1.45
C THR A 16 0.13 29.45 -1.46
N LEU A 17 -0.27 30.23 -0.45
CA LEU A 17 -1.57 30.90 -0.43
C LEU A 17 -1.72 31.85 -1.63
N VAL A 18 -0.74 32.72 -1.87
CA VAL A 18 -0.72 33.62 -3.03
C VAL A 18 -0.71 32.83 -4.34
N THR A 19 0.03 31.73 -4.41
CA THR A 19 0.06 30.84 -5.59
C THR A 19 -1.32 30.23 -5.86
N ALA A 20 -2.02 29.74 -4.84
CA ALA A 20 -3.37 29.21 -4.99
C ALA A 20 -4.37 30.28 -5.47
N LEU A 21 -4.35 31.46 -4.85
CA LEU A 21 -5.23 32.56 -5.21
C LEU A 21 -4.96 33.07 -6.63
N THR A 22 -3.71 33.28 -7.00
CA THR A 22 -3.32 33.71 -8.36
C THR A 22 -3.66 32.65 -9.41
N ALA A 23 -3.54 31.36 -9.09
CA ALA A 23 -3.94 30.27 -9.99
C ALA A 23 -5.45 30.27 -10.26
N ILE A 24 -6.27 30.47 -9.21
CA ILE A 24 -7.73 30.53 -9.31
C ILE A 24 -8.15 31.80 -10.08
N LEU A 25 -7.67 32.97 -9.65
CA LEU A 25 -8.00 34.24 -10.28
C LEU A 25 -7.54 34.28 -11.74
N GLY A 26 -6.34 33.80 -12.05
CA GLY A 26 -5.84 33.71 -13.41
C GLY A 26 -6.67 32.77 -14.29
N ALA A 27 -7.17 31.65 -13.74
CA ALA A 27 -8.03 30.74 -14.48
C ALA A 27 -9.43 31.32 -14.76
N ILE A 28 -9.99 32.06 -13.81
CA ILE A 28 -11.32 32.70 -13.92
C ILE A 28 -11.26 33.89 -14.89
N THR A 29 -10.28 34.78 -14.70
CA THR A 29 -10.10 36.01 -15.52
C THR A 29 -9.47 35.72 -16.88
N ARG A 30 -8.87 34.54 -17.06
CA ARG A 30 -8.05 34.15 -18.22
C ARG A 30 -6.86 35.08 -18.46
N ASP A 31 -6.33 35.70 -17.41
CA ASP A 31 -5.13 36.53 -17.48
C ASP A 31 -3.86 35.66 -17.52
N ASP A 32 -3.14 35.72 -18.65
CA ASP A 32 -1.89 34.99 -18.87
C ASP A 32 -0.79 35.35 -17.87
N ARG A 33 -0.76 36.60 -17.36
CA ARG A 33 0.23 37.03 -16.36
C ARG A 33 -0.03 36.32 -15.03
N LEU A 34 -1.28 36.27 -14.59
CA LEU A 34 -1.65 35.56 -13.36
C LEU A 34 -1.40 34.04 -13.49
N MET A 35 -1.76 33.43 -14.63
CA MET A 35 -1.53 32.00 -14.86
C MET A 35 -0.03 31.64 -14.99
N ARG A 36 0.82 32.53 -15.50
CA ARG A 36 2.29 32.36 -15.48
C ARG A 36 2.87 32.60 -14.09
N GLY A 37 2.35 33.60 -13.38
CA GLY A 37 2.71 33.91 -11.99
C GLY A 37 2.45 32.73 -11.07
N ALA A 38 1.26 32.13 -11.14
CA ALA A 38 0.90 30.93 -10.39
C ALA A 38 1.84 29.74 -10.65
N ARG A 39 2.19 29.47 -11.91
CA ARG A 39 3.16 28.41 -12.25
C ARG A 39 4.54 28.67 -11.65
N SER A 40 4.99 29.92 -11.74
CA SER A 40 6.29 30.34 -11.17
C SER A 40 6.27 30.29 -9.64
N GLY A 41 5.14 30.66 -9.03
CA GLY A 41 4.91 30.56 -7.59
C GLY A 41 4.99 29.12 -7.09
N LEU A 42 4.42 28.15 -7.81
CA LEU A 42 4.55 26.73 -7.48
C LEU A 42 6.03 26.27 -7.50
N TYR A 43 6.80 26.69 -8.52
CA TYR A 43 8.23 26.38 -8.59
C TYR A 43 9.02 27.02 -7.45
N ALA A 44 8.70 28.27 -7.10
CA ALA A 44 9.29 28.95 -5.95
C ALA A 44 8.96 28.23 -4.63
N THR A 45 7.70 27.83 -4.42
CA THR A 45 7.30 27.02 -3.27
C THR A 45 8.12 25.73 -3.19
N THR A 46 8.34 25.03 -4.31
CA THR A 46 9.20 23.83 -4.35
C THR A 46 10.62 24.12 -3.88
N LEU A 47 11.24 25.22 -4.33
CA LEU A 47 12.59 25.58 -3.90
C LEU A 47 12.66 25.87 -2.39
N VAL A 48 11.64 26.53 -1.83
CA VAL A 48 11.57 26.78 -0.38
C VAL A 48 11.35 25.48 0.40
N CYS A 49 10.50 24.56 -0.09
CA CYS A 49 10.36 23.23 0.53
C CYS A 49 11.68 22.45 0.54
N LEU A 50 12.41 22.44 -0.57
CA LEU A 50 13.72 21.80 -0.65
C LEU A 50 14.73 22.45 0.31
N ALA A 51 14.73 23.78 0.43
CA ALA A 51 15.57 24.48 1.39
C ALA A 51 15.23 24.08 2.83
N MET A 52 13.94 24.00 3.19
CA MET A 52 13.51 23.52 4.51
C MET A 52 13.96 22.08 4.77
N ALA A 53 13.82 21.19 3.78
CA ALA A 53 14.28 19.81 3.90
C ALA A 53 15.80 19.75 4.16
N VAL A 54 16.60 20.52 3.41
CA VAL A 54 18.05 20.62 3.62
C VAL A 54 18.39 21.15 5.01
N VAL A 55 17.70 22.19 5.49
CA VAL A 55 17.90 22.75 6.84
C VAL A 55 17.65 21.69 7.92
N LEU A 56 16.56 20.93 7.81
CA LEU A 56 16.23 19.89 8.79
C LEU A 56 17.22 18.72 8.74
N THR A 57 17.55 18.21 7.54
CA THR A 57 18.56 17.15 7.37
C THR A 57 19.93 17.59 7.89
N HIS A 58 20.34 18.82 7.63
CA HIS A 58 21.56 19.37 8.21
C HIS A 58 21.50 19.37 9.74
N GLY A 59 20.35 19.70 10.33
CA GLY A 59 20.13 19.61 11.77
C GLY A 59 20.40 18.21 12.34
N PHE A 60 19.92 17.16 11.67
CA PHE A 60 20.21 15.77 12.04
C PHE A 60 21.69 15.41 11.93
N VAL A 61 22.32 15.71 10.80
CA VAL A 61 23.73 15.35 10.53
C VAL A 61 24.71 16.11 11.43
N THR A 62 24.34 17.31 11.89
CA THR A 62 25.17 18.14 12.78
C THR A 62 24.77 18.06 14.25
N HIS A 63 23.84 17.15 14.60
CA HIS A 63 23.37 16.93 15.97
C HIS A 63 22.89 18.23 16.66
N ALA A 64 22.10 19.02 15.93
CA ALA A 64 21.57 20.31 16.40
C ALA A 64 20.41 20.12 17.40
N PHE A 65 20.72 19.65 18.61
CA PHE A 65 19.75 19.27 19.64
C PHE A 65 18.96 20.43 20.26
N ASP A 66 19.32 21.68 19.97
CA ASP A 66 18.47 22.84 20.25
C ASP A 66 17.11 22.75 19.51
N ASN A 67 17.02 21.99 18.40
CA ASN A 67 15.77 21.66 17.73
C ASN A 67 15.11 20.44 18.41
N LYS A 68 13.88 20.60 18.89
CA LYS A 68 13.14 19.53 19.60
C LYS A 68 12.96 18.26 18.77
N TYR A 69 12.68 18.38 17.47
CA TYR A 69 12.48 17.22 16.61
C TYR A 69 13.79 16.45 16.41
N VAL A 70 14.90 17.16 16.17
CA VAL A 70 16.23 16.56 16.06
C VAL A 70 16.61 15.83 17.35
N ALA A 71 16.46 16.48 18.51
CA ALA A 71 16.74 15.89 19.81
C ALA A 71 15.85 14.68 20.16
N THR A 72 14.65 14.59 19.59
CA THR A 72 13.71 13.50 19.89
C THR A 72 13.99 12.24 19.06
N TYR A 73 14.48 12.39 17.82
CA TYR A 73 14.56 11.29 16.86
C TYR A 73 15.99 10.96 16.39
N SER A 74 17.01 11.58 16.96
CA SER A 74 18.42 11.27 16.65
C SER A 74 19.28 11.34 17.91
N ASP A 75 20.44 10.69 17.88
CA ASP A 75 21.51 10.77 18.88
C ASP A 75 22.89 10.81 18.17
N ARG A 76 23.98 10.96 18.91
CA ARG A 76 25.34 11.06 18.36
C ARG A 76 25.93 9.74 17.86
N GLU A 77 25.43 8.60 18.35
CA GLU A 77 25.98 7.28 18.06
C GLU A 77 25.29 6.61 16.85
N MET A 78 24.12 7.11 16.46
CA MET A 78 23.35 6.60 15.33
C MET A 78 24.14 6.63 14.00
N PRO A 79 24.17 5.50 13.28
CA PRO A 79 24.67 5.46 11.90
C PRO A 79 23.96 6.48 10.99
N ILE A 80 24.70 7.05 10.03
CA ILE A 80 24.21 8.11 9.14
C ILE A 80 22.92 7.77 8.38
N VAL A 81 22.72 6.50 8.02
CA VAL A 81 21.51 6.03 7.35
C VAL A 81 20.28 6.26 8.24
N TYR A 82 20.40 5.99 9.54
CA TYR A 82 19.31 6.18 10.47
C TYR A 82 19.15 7.64 10.89
N LEU A 83 20.24 8.44 10.93
CA LEU A 83 20.15 9.90 11.08
C LEU A 83 19.35 10.55 9.95
N ILE A 84 19.54 10.08 8.70
CA ILE A 84 18.73 10.54 7.57
C ILE A 84 17.29 10.02 7.71
N ALA A 85 17.11 8.77 8.12
CA ALA A 85 15.78 8.19 8.34
C ALA A 85 14.97 8.91 9.43
N SER A 86 15.63 9.52 10.42
CA SER A 86 15.00 10.37 11.43
C SER A 86 14.18 11.53 10.83
N PHE A 87 14.47 11.94 9.58
CA PHE A 87 13.65 12.92 8.85
C PHE A 87 12.18 12.49 8.73
N TRP A 88 11.90 11.20 8.63
CA TRP A 88 10.54 10.66 8.56
C TRP A 88 10.23 9.72 9.73
N GLY A 89 11.10 9.64 10.74
CA GLY A 89 10.92 8.83 11.94
C GLY A 89 9.81 9.33 12.87
N GLY A 90 9.42 10.60 12.72
CA GLY A 90 8.33 11.22 13.48
C GLY A 90 7.40 12.07 12.62
N GLU A 91 6.30 12.52 13.22
CA GLU A 91 5.22 13.23 12.52
C GLU A 91 5.68 14.50 11.79
N LYS A 92 6.37 15.41 12.48
CA LYS A 92 6.74 16.74 11.97
C LYS A 92 7.56 16.66 10.69
N GLY A 93 8.59 15.82 10.70
CA GLY A 93 9.43 15.59 9.53
C GLY A 93 8.72 14.80 8.42
N ALA A 94 7.82 13.86 8.75
CA ALA A 94 6.98 13.19 7.77
C ALA A 94 6.04 14.17 7.02
N LEU A 95 5.51 15.20 7.70
CA LEU A 95 4.71 16.26 7.05
C LEU A 95 5.58 17.16 6.16
N LEU A 96 6.80 17.49 6.59
CA LEU A 96 7.74 18.21 5.73
C LEU A 96 8.16 17.37 4.51
N PHE A 97 8.37 16.06 4.68
CA PHE A 97 8.58 15.11 3.59
C PHE A 97 7.40 15.12 2.62
N TRP A 98 6.17 15.13 3.17
CA TRP A 98 4.94 15.16 2.40
C TRP A 98 4.86 16.39 1.50
N VAL A 99 4.99 17.59 2.07
CA VAL A 99 4.87 18.84 1.31
C VAL A 99 6.02 19.01 0.32
N THR A 100 7.23 18.57 0.69
CA THR A 100 8.40 18.62 -0.18
C THR A 100 8.21 17.73 -1.39
N SER A 101 7.88 16.47 -1.18
CA SER A 101 7.59 15.51 -2.25
C SER A 101 6.43 15.98 -3.13
N LEU A 102 5.31 16.40 -2.53
CA LEU A 102 4.16 16.89 -3.27
C LEU A 102 4.54 18.08 -4.15
N SER A 103 5.29 19.05 -3.61
CA SER A 103 5.71 20.24 -4.36
C SER A 103 6.65 19.89 -5.52
N VAL A 104 7.64 19.02 -5.31
CA VAL A 104 8.59 18.58 -6.36
C VAL A 104 7.85 17.89 -7.50
N PHE A 105 7.04 16.88 -7.18
CA PHE A 105 6.33 16.12 -8.20
C PHE A 105 5.21 16.94 -8.86
N SER A 106 4.58 17.88 -8.14
CA SER A 106 3.66 18.86 -8.72
C SER A 106 4.36 19.72 -9.77
N SER A 107 5.55 20.24 -9.44
CA SER A 107 6.37 21.03 -10.35
C SER A 107 6.77 20.25 -11.60
N VAL A 108 7.17 18.98 -11.44
CA VAL A 108 7.45 18.06 -12.56
C VAL A 108 6.20 17.81 -13.41
N ALA A 109 5.05 17.56 -12.77
CA ALA A 109 3.77 17.34 -13.47
C ALA A 109 3.35 18.53 -14.32
N ILE A 110 3.47 19.74 -13.78
CA ILE A 110 3.14 20.98 -14.49
C ILE A 110 4.16 21.25 -15.60
N TYR A 111 5.46 21.08 -15.34
CA TYR A 111 6.50 21.30 -16.34
C TYR A 111 6.37 20.36 -17.55
N THR A 112 6.11 19.08 -17.30
CA THR A 112 5.93 18.06 -18.37
C THR A 112 4.65 18.25 -19.17
N LYS A 113 3.69 19.02 -18.64
CA LYS A 113 2.40 19.31 -19.28
C LYS A 113 2.24 20.77 -19.69
N ARG A 114 3.30 21.58 -19.69
CA ARG A 114 3.26 23.04 -19.94
C ARG A 114 2.66 23.45 -21.29
N GLU A 115 2.62 22.55 -22.26
CA GLU A 115 2.01 22.74 -23.59
C GLU A 115 0.49 22.58 -23.58
N ARG A 116 -0.08 22.05 -22.49
CA ARG A 116 -1.54 22.01 -22.33
C ARG A 116 -2.09 23.43 -22.15
N SER A 117 -3.38 23.55 -22.38
CA SER A 117 -4.11 24.82 -22.22
C SER A 117 -3.79 25.51 -20.87
N PRO A 118 -3.40 26.81 -20.90
CA PRO A 118 -3.03 27.55 -19.69
C PRO A 118 -4.13 27.55 -18.61
N VAL A 119 -5.39 27.74 -19.00
CA VAL A 119 -6.53 27.74 -18.07
C VAL A 119 -6.69 26.38 -17.38
N TYR A 120 -6.52 25.27 -18.12
CA TYR A 120 -6.58 23.93 -17.55
C TYR A 120 -5.47 23.70 -16.54
N LEU A 121 -4.23 24.00 -16.90
CA LEU A 121 -3.09 23.86 -15.98
C LEU A 121 -3.20 24.78 -14.77
N SER A 122 -3.76 25.98 -14.92
CA SER A 122 -3.94 26.90 -13.79
C SER A 122 -4.89 26.33 -12.75
N TRP A 123 -5.96 25.62 -13.15
CA TRP A 123 -6.80 24.87 -12.20
C TRP A 123 -6.07 23.71 -11.55
N VAL A 124 -5.18 23.01 -12.27
CA VAL A 124 -4.33 21.96 -11.67
C VAL A 124 -3.40 22.56 -10.61
N VAL A 125 -2.72 23.68 -10.92
CA VAL A 125 -1.85 24.41 -9.98
C VAL A 125 -2.64 24.88 -8.77
N ALA A 126 -3.85 25.40 -8.95
CA ALA A 126 -4.72 25.82 -7.85
C ALA A 126 -4.99 24.67 -6.87
N ILE A 127 -5.43 23.51 -7.38
CA ILE A 127 -5.78 22.36 -6.54
C ILE A 127 -4.56 21.78 -5.84
N LEU A 128 -3.42 21.67 -6.54
CA LEU A 128 -2.15 21.23 -5.94
C LEU A 128 -1.69 22.20 -4.85
N SER A 129 -1.78 23.51 -5.10
CA SER A 129 -1.38 24.53 -4.12
C SER A 129 -2.30 24.55 -2.91
N LEU A 130 -3.61 24.31 -3.07
CA LEU A 130 -4.54 24.16 -1.95
C LEU A 130 -4.24 22.92 -1.11
N ALA A 131 -3.86 21.80 -1.74
CA ALA A 131 -3.43 20.61 -1.02
C ALA A 131 -2.12 20.85 -0.26
N ILE A 132 -1.12 21.50 -0.88
CA ILE A 132 0.13 21.91 -0.22
C ILE A 132 -0.15 22.88 0.94
N LEU A 133 -1.05 23.85 0.74
CA LEU A 133 -1.43 24.83 1.75
C LEU A 133 -2.03 24.17 2.99
N PHE A 134 -2.84 23.12 2.83
CA PHE A 134 -3.37 22.35 3.96
C PHE A 134 -2.25 21.81 4.87
N PHE A 135 -1.19 21.22 4.30
CA PHE A 135 -0.05 20.74 5.09
C PHE A 135 0.75 21.89 5.73
N PHE A 136 0.86 23.04 5.06
CA PHE A 136 1.46 24.22 5.69
C PHE A 136 0.63 24.76 6.85
N ILE A 137 -0.71 24.72 6.78
CA ILE A 137 -1.58 25.07 7.92
C ILE A 137 -1.22 24.18 9.12
N LEU A 138 -1.11 22.87 8.94
CA LEU A 138 -0.72 21.95 10.02
C LEU A 138 0.64 22.31 10.63
N MET A 139 1.66 22.51 9.80
CA MET A 139 3.01 22.78 10.31
C MET A 139 3.16 24.18 10.93
N VAL A 140 2.46 25.19 10.44
CA VAL A 140 2.53 26.56 10.98
C VAL A 140 1.79 26.67 12.31
N PHE A 141 0.61 26.05 12.42
CA PHE A 141 -0.26 26.27 13.58
C PHE A 141 -0.18 25.17 14.65
N GLU A 142 0.17 23.93 14.27
CA GLU A 142 0.10 22.79 15.21
C GLU A 142 1.45 22.10 15.42
N THR A 143 2.18 21.78 14.33
CA THR A 143 3.27 20.79 14.39
C THR A 143 4.51 21.23 13.59
N SER A 144 5.13 22.35 14.00
CA SER A 144 6.33 22.85 13.32
C SER A 144 7.54 21.91 13.50
N PRO A 145 8.24 21.52 12.41
CA PRO A 145 9.49 20.75 12.47
C PRO A 145 10.70 21.58 12.97
N PHE A 146 10.55 22.89 13.10
CA PHE A 146 11.62 23.81 13.51
C PHE A 146 11.47 24.34 14.94
N GLU A 147 10.61 23.70 15.73
CA GLU A 147 10.36 24.08 17.12
C GLU A 147 11.60 23.89 18.03
N THR A 148 11.84 24.85 18.91
CA THR A 148 12.93 24.89 19.89
C THR A 148 12.41 24.73 21.32
N PHE A 149 13.32 24.43 22.26
CA PHE A 149 13.01 24.46 23.69
C PHE A 149 12.79 25.91 24.16
N MET A 150 11.73 26.15 24.94
CA MET A 150 11.34 27.51 25.32
C MET A 150 12.30 28.18 26.31
N THR A 151 13.00 27.39 27.13
CA THR A 151 13.78 27.89 28.28
C THR A 151 15.18 27.29 28.40
N SER A 152 15.60 26.42 27.47
CA SER A 152 16.90 25.76 27.51
C SER A 152 17.50 25.60 26.11
N ARG A 153 18.81 25.31 26.05
CA ARG A 153 19.54 25.02 24.81
C ARG A 153 19.22 23.61 24.24
N GLY A 154 18.26 22.89 24.80
CA GLY A 154 18.07 21.46 24.51
C GLY A 154 19.08 20.57 25.25
N PRO A 155 18.99 19.23 25.08
CA PRO A 155 19.87 18.28 25.75
C PRO A 155 21.24 18.15 25.07
N ASP A 156 22.25 17.64 25.78
CA ASP A 156 23.61 17.43 25.26
C ASP A 156 23.69 16.32 24.21
N ASP A 157 22.80 15.33 24.34
CA ASP A 157 22.54 14.29 23.35
C ASP A 157 21.03 14.07 23.18
N GLY A 158 20.64 13.55 22.02
CA GLY A 158 19.25 13.24 21.72
C GLY A 158 18.84 11.83 22.18
N ARG A 159 17.56 11.52 22.01
CA ARG A 159 16.95 10.25 22.46
C ARG A 159 17.20 9.09 21.50
N GLY A 160 17.64 9.38 20.28
CA GLY A 160 17.75 8.40 19.22
C GLY A 160 16.41 8.01 18.60
N LEU A 161 16.48 7.34 17.45
CA LEU A 161 15.32 6.71 16.85
C LEU A 161 14.98 5.44 17.63
N ASN A 162 13.68 5.10 17.73
CA ASN A 162 13.26 3.82 18.30
C ASN A 162 14.07 2.66 17.68
N PRO A 163 14.73 1.81 18.48
CA PRO A 163 15.57 0.72 17.98
C PRO A 163 14.91 -0.17 16.91
N LEU A 164 13.59 -0.42 17.01
CA LEU A 164 12.85 -1.20 16.02
C LEU A 164 12.79 -0.55 14.63
N LEU A 165 13.00 0.77 14.56
CA LEU A 165 13.04 1.53 13.32
C LEU A 165 14.44 1.59 12.71
N GLN A 166 15.47 1.15 13.44
CA GLN A 166 16.86 1.09 12.97
C GLN A 166 17.11 -0.18 12.14
N ASN A 167 16.27 -0.38 11.12
CA ASN A 167 16.37 -1.46 10.14
C ASN A 167 16.43 -0.86 8.72
N PRO A 168 17.30 -1.33 7.80
CA PRO A 168 17.39 -0.76 6.46
C PRO A 168 16.06 -0.80 5.68
N VAL A 169 15.26 -1.86 5.83
CA VAL A 169 13.94 -1.97 5.19
C VAL A 169 12.99 -0.91 5.76
N MET A 170 13.00 -0.69 7.08
CA MET A 170 12.20 0.35 7.70
C MET A 170 12.68 1.77 7.36
N ALA A 171 13.97 1.98 7.10
CA ALA A 171 14.46 3.26 6.63
C ALA A 171 13.86 3.64 5.26
N PHE A 172 13.66 2.67 4.36
CA PHE A 172 13.10 2.91 3.02
C PHE A 172 11.57 2.76 2.92
N HIS A 173 10.94 2.02 3.82
CA HIS A 173 9.51 1.73 3.79
C HIS A 173 8.63 3.00 3.85
N PRO A 174 8.71 3.86 4.89
CA PRO A 174 7.84 5.03 5.01
C PRO A 174 7.98 6.01 3.84
N PRO A 175 9.19 6.37 3.36
CA PRO A 175 9.33 7.24 2.19
C PRO A 175 8.62 6.67 0.96
N SER A 176 8.71 5.36 0.72
CA SER A 176 8.03 4.73 -0.43
C SER A 176 6.51 4.75 -0.26
N LEU A 177 6.00 4.33 0.90
CA LEU A 177 4.57 4.29 1.18
C LEU A 177 3.94 5.69 1.12
N LEU A 178 4.56 6.67 1.82
CA LEU A 178 4.11 8.06 1.83
C LEU A 178 4.16 8.66 0.43
N THR A 179 5.22 8.42 -0.35
CA THR A 179 5.29 8.89 -1.75
C THR A 179 4.11 8.34 -2.56
N GLY A 180 3.73 7.07 -2.36
CA GLY A 180 2.54 6.50 -2.97
C GLY A 180 1.27 7.30 -2.66
N TYR A 181 1.01 7.60 -1.39
CA TYR A 181 -0.14 8.40 -0.95
C TYR A 181 -0.10 9.82 -1.51
N ILE A 182 1.02 10.50 -1.32
CA ILE A 182 1.26 11.88 -1.75
C ILE A 182 0.93 12.07 -3.23
N LEU A 183 1.41 11.16 -4.08
CA LEU A 183 1.33 11.32 -5.52
C LEU A 183 -0.08 11.09 -6.08
N PHE A 184 -1.00 10.44 -5.36
CA PHE A 184 -2.41 10.38 -5.78
C PHE A 184 -3.10 11.76 -5.80
N THR A 185 -2.53 12.77 -5.15
CA THR A 185 -2.97 14.17 -5.27
C THR A 185 -2.87 14.71 -6.71
N ILE A 186 -1.88 14.26 -7.48
CA ILE A 186 -1.66 14.74 -8.85
C ILE A 186 -2.76 14.28 -9.82
N PRO A 187 -3.08 12.98 -9.97
CA PRO A 187 -4.18 12.56 -10.81
C PRO A 187 -5.51 13.14 -10.31
N PHE A 188 -5.71 13.27 -8.99
CA PHE A 188 -6.86 13.99 -8.44
C PHE A 188 -6.99 15.42 -8.98
N ALA A 189 -5.91 16.21 -8.90
CA ALA A 189 -5.89 17.59 -9.37
C ALA A 189 -6.19 17.71 -10.88
N PHE A 190 -5.61 16.84 -11.72
CA PHE A 190 -5.93 16.79 -13.14
C PHE A 190 -7.38 16.40 -13.41
N GLY A 191 -7.92 15.39 -12.72
CA GLY A 191 -9.31 14.96 -12.85
C GLY A 191 -10.31 16.05 -12.47
N MET A 192 -10.07 16.74 -11.35
CA MET A 192 -10.91 17.86 -10.91
C MET A 192 -10.81 19.07 -11.85
N ALA A 193 -9.61 19.41 -12.33
CA ALA A 193 -9.43 20.47 -13.32
C ALA A 193 -10.15 20.17 -14.65
N ALA A 194 -10.20 18.89 -15.06
CA ALA A 194 -10.93 18.44 -16.24
C ALA A 194 -12.44 18.65 -16.08
N LEU A 195 -13.00 18.35 -14.89
CA LEU A 195 -14.41 18.62 -14.57
C LEU A 195 -14.72 20.12 -14.58
N ILE A 196 -13.88 20.94 -13.95
CA ILE A 196 -14.07 22.40 -13.88
C ILE A 196 -14.09 22.98 -15.30
N THR A 197 -13.10 22.63 -16.12
CA THR A 197 -12.92 23.17 -17.48
C THR A 197 -13.76 22.48 -18.57
N LYS A 198 -14.53 21.44 -18.22
CA LYS A 198 -15.28 20.58 -19.16
C LYS A 198 -14.40 19.89 -20.22
N LYS A 199 -13.12 19.69 -19.94
CA LYS A 199 -12.19 18.95 -20.82
C LYS A 199 -12.22 17.47 -20.50
N LEU A 200 -13.35 16.83 -20.80
CA LEU A 200 -13.68 15.44 -20.43
C LEU A 200 -13.41 14.44 -21.55
N ASP A 201 -12.58 14.81 -22.53
CA ASP A 201 -12.08 13.94 -23.58
C ASP A 201 -11.03 12.95 -23.04
N ASP A 202 -10.48 12.08 -23.88
CA ASP A 202 -9.47 11.12 -23.44
C ASP A 202 -8.14 11.78 -23.01
N GLN A 203 -8.00 13.10 -23.14
CA GLN A 203 -6.76 13.80 -22.78
C GLN A 203 -6.50 13.72 -21.27
N TRP A 204 -7.49 14.02 -20.41
CA TRP A 204 -7.30 14.01 -18.95
C TRP A 204 -6.98 12.60 -18.42
N ILE A 205 -7.45 11.56 -19.11
CA ILE A 205 -7.09 10.17 -18.82
C ILE A 205 -5.59 9.95 -19.02
N THR A 206 -5.04 10.42 -20.14
CA THR A 206 -3.60 10.27 -20.41
C THR A 206 -2.74 11.09 -19.44
N ASP A 207 -3.26 12.21 -18.97
CA ASP A 207 -2.58 13.09 -18.02
C ASP A 207 -2.59 12.50 -16.59
N THR A 208 -3.66 11.79 -16.19
CA THR A 208 -3.78 11.14 -14.87
C THR A 208 -3.05 9.79 -14.81
N ARG A 209 -3.18 8.94 -15.84
CA ARG A 209 -2.72 7.53 -15.82
C ARG A 209 -1.24 7.37 -15.46
N ARG A 210 -0.35 8.21 -16.01
CA ARG A 210 1.09 8.11 -15.73
C ARG A 210 1.36 8.32 -14.24
N TRP A 211 0.76 9.34 -13.66
CA TRP A 211 0.90 9.63 -12.24
C TRP A 211 0.26 8.57 -11.37
N THR A 212 -0.92 8.05 -11.74
CA THR A 212 -1.51 6.90 -11.03
C THR A 212 -0.58 5.68 -11.00
N ILE A 213 0.11 5.36 -12.10
CA ILE A 213 1.08 4.24 -12.12
C ILE A 213 2.25 4.54 -11.19
N VAL A 214 2.82 5.75 -11.24
CA VAL A 214 3.91 6.14 -10.34
C VAL A 214 3.48 6.02 -8.87
N SER A 215 2.33 6.58 -8.50
CA SER A 215 1.76 6.47 -7.15
C SER A 215 1.55 5.02 -6.73
N TRP A 216 0.93 4.23 -7.61
CA TRP A 216 0.64 2.83 -7.36
C TRP A 216 1.92 1.99 -7.19
N THR A 217 2.98 2.28 -7.96
CA THR A 217 4.28 1.60 -7.82
C THR A 217 4.94 1.91 -6.48
N PHE A 218 5.03 3.19 -6.09
CA PHE A 218 5.60 3.56 -4.79
C PHE A 218 4.79 2.98 -3.62
N LEU A 219 3.47 2.99 -3.72
CA LEU A 219 2.60 2.37 -2.72
C LEU A 219 2.82 0.85 -2.64
N THR A 220 2.95 0.18 -3.79
CA THR A 220 3.24 -1.27 -3.83
C THR A 220 4.59 -1.59 -3.21
N ILE A 221 5.65 -0.82 -3.54
CA ILE A 221 6.97 -1.00 -2.93
C ILE A 221 6.89 -0.74 -1.42
N GLY A 222 6.18 0.30 -1.00
CA GLY A 222 5.95 0.60 0.41
C GLY A 222 5.32 -0.60 1.13
N LEU A 223 4.21 -1.13 0.61
CA LEU A 223 3.53 -2.30 1.17
C LEU A 223 4.47 -3.52 1.27
N LEU A 224 5.26 -3.82 0.23
CA LEU A 224 6.20 -4.95 0.26
C LEU A 224 7.36 -4.76 1.24
N LEU A 225 7.87 -3.54 1.38
CA LEU A 225 8.90 -3.24 2.37
C LEU A 225 8.32 -3.32 3.79
N GLY A 226 7.08 -2.87 4.01
CA GLY A 226 6.40 -2.94 5.31
C GLY A 226 6.24 -4.40 5.74
N ALA A 227 5.64 -5.20 4.86
CA ALA A 227 5.51 -6.64 5.03
C ALA A 227 6.83 -7.35 5.39
N ARG A 228 7.91 -7.00 4.68
CA ARG A 228 9.24 -7.56 4.94
C ARG A 228 9.78 -7.12 6.29
N TRP A 229 9.62 -5.86 6.68
CA TRP A 229 10.07 -5.38 7.98
C TRP A 229 9.28 -6.03 9.11
N ALA A 230 7.97 -6.12 9.01
CA ALA A 230 7.13 -6.78 10.00
C ALA A 230 7.47 -8.26 10.17
N TYR A 231 7.78 -8.96 9.07
CA TYR A 231 8.31 -10.32 9.11
C TYR A 231 9.62 -10.44 9.87
N MET A 232 10.54 -9.48 9.70
CA MET A 232 11.87 -9.52 10.33
C MET A 232 11.88 -9.08 11.80
N GLU A 233 11.07 -8.08 12.17
CA GLU A 233 11.19 -7.37 13.46
C GLU A 233 10.00 -7.59 14.41
N ILE A 234 8.80 -7.87 13.88
CA ILE A 234 7.56 -7.96 14.68
C ILE A 234 7.08 -9.42 14.82
N GLY A 235 7.78 -10.38 14.20
CA GLY A 235 7.46 -11.80 14.37
C GLY A 235 6.10 -12.18 13.77
N TRP A 236 5.74 -11.63 12.60
CA TRP A 236 4.51 -12.03 11.89
C TRP A 236 4.44 -13.53 11.56
N GLY A 237 5.55 -14.28 11.73
CA GLY A 237 5.68 -15.69 11.36
C GLY A 237 5.62 -15.93 9.84
N PHE A 238 5.16 -14.94 9.07
CA PHE A 238 4.90 -15.05 7.64
C PHE A 238 5.01 -13.70 6.90
N TRP A 239 5.03 -13.77 5.56
CA TRP A 239 5.21 -12.61 4.68
C TRP A 239 4.05 -11.60 4.72
N TRP A 240 2.87 -11.97 5.21
CA TRP A 240 1.76 -11.03 5.42
C TRP A 240 0.81 -11.51 6.52
N MET A 241 0.49 -10.63 7.47
CA MET A 241 -0.50 -10.85 8.53
C MET A 241 -1.49 -9.67 8.58
N TRP A 242 -2.64 -9.86 9.20
CA TRP A 242 -3.59 -8.77 9.43
C TRP A 242 -3.04 -7.76 10.46
N ASP A 243 -2.63 -6.57 10.00
CA ASP A 243 -2.47 -5.36 10.83
C ASP A 243 -3.32 -4.23 10.28
N SER A 244 -4.09 -3.58 11.15
CA SER A 244 -5.08 -2.57 10.75
C SER A 244 -4.47 -1.32 10.12
N VAL A 245 -3.23 -0.97 10.46
CA VAL A 245 -2.52 0.19 9.91
C VAL A 245 -1.79 -0.17 8.62
N GLU A 246 -1.12 -1.32 8.54
CA GLU A 246 -0.51 -1.77 7.28
C GLU A 246 -1.58 -1.99 6.19
N ASN A 247 -2.73 -2.56 6.58
CA ASN A 247 -3.85 -2.74 5.67
C ASN A 247 -4.49 -1.41 5.24
N ALA A 248 -4.28 -0.30 5.96
CA ALA A 248 -4.71 1.01 5.50
C ALA A 248 -4.10 1.37 4.13
N GLY A 249 -2.89 0.88 3.84
CA GLY A 249 -2.22 1.00 2.55
C GLY A 249 -2.93 0.26 1.41
N PHE A 250 -3.62 -0.85 1.70
CA PHE A 250 -4.38 -1.58 0.68
C PHE A 250 -5.64 -0.86 0.22
N ILE A 251 -6.24 -0.03 1.08
CA ILE A 251 -7.50 0.66 0.80
C ILE A 251 -7.39 1.50 -0.50
N PRO A 252 -6.46 2.47 -0.62
CA PRO A 252 -6.25 3.19 -1.88
C PRO A 252 -5.59 2.31 -2.96
N TRP A 253 -4.80 1.29 -2.60
CA TRP A 253 -4.17 0.40 -3.58
C TRP A 253 -5.18 -0.38 -4.43
N PHE A 254 -6.23 -0.94 -3.80
CA PHE A 254 -7.28 -1.66 -4.50
C PHE A 254 -8.08 -0.75 -5.43
N THR A 255 -8.49 0.43 -4.96
CA THR A 255 -9.26 1.39 -5.78
C THR A 255 -8.42 2.00 -6.90
N ALA A 256 -7.13 2.24 -6.68
CA ALA A 256 -6.18 2.63 -7.72
C ALA A 256 -6.01 1.52 -8.78
N THR A 257 -5.92 0.26 -8.35
CA THR A 257 -5.86 -0.90 -9.24
C THR A 257 -7.12 -1.00 -10.08
N ALA A 258 -8.30 -0.80 -9.47
CA ALA A 258 -9.57 -0.74 -10.18
C ALA A 258 -9.56 0.39 -11.24
N PHE A 259 -9.10 1.58 -10.88
CA PHE A 259 -8.99 2.72 -11.81
C PHE A 259 -8.05 2.42 -12.99
N LEU A 260 -6.87 1.84 -12.73
CA LEU A 260 -5.91 1.48 -13.79
C LEU A 260 -6.47 0.45 -14.78
N HIS A 261 -7.41 -0.40 -14.36
CA HIS A 261 -8.10 -1.35 -15.22
C HIS A 261 -9.27 -0.71 -15.99
N SER A 262 -10.09 0.08 -15.30
CA SER A 262 -11.29 0.69 -15.89
C SER A 262 -10.99 1.85 -16.83
N VAL A 263 -9.87 2.55 -16.63
CA VAL A 263 -9.39 3.59 -17.54
C VAL A 263 -9.04 3.04 -18.93
N MET A 264 -8.57 1.79 -19.02
CA MET A 264 -8.31 1.14 -20.29
C MET A 264 -9.58 0.85 -21.09
N ILE A 265 -10.70 0.59 -20.40
CA ILE A 265 -12.00 0.40 -21.05
C ILE A 265 -12.52 1.74 -21.57
N GLN A 266 -12.36 2.82 -20.80
CA GLN A 266 -12.77 4.14 -21.25
C GLN A 266 -12.04 4.55 -22.53
N GLU A 267 -10.70 4.44 -22.56
CA GLU A 267 -9.92 4.78 -23.77
C GLU A 267 -10.28 3.91 -24.97
N ARG A 268 -10.66 2.63 -24.77
CA ARG A 268 -10.91 1.70 -25.89
C ARG A 268 -12.36 1.66 -26.36
N ARG A 269 -13.31 2.00 -25.49
CA ARG A 269 -14.75 1.75 -25.70
C ARG A 269 -15.64 2.93 -25.32
N GLY A 270 -15.09 4.02 -24.78
CA GLY A 270 -15.89 5.18 -24.35
C GLY A 270 -16.84 4.88 -23.18
N MET A 271 -16.58 3.84 -22.39
CA MET A 271 -17.41 3.40 -21.26
C MET A 271 -16.81 3.79 -19.91
N LEU A 272 -17.57 3.62 -18.82
CA LEU A 272 -17.13 3.81 -17.43
C LEU A 272 -16.64 5.23 -17.08
N LYS A 273 -17.01 6.26 -17.86
CA LYS A 273 -16.57 7.65 -17.61
C LYS A 273 -16.91 8.13 -16.18
N ARG A 274 -18.15 7.90 -15.72
CA ARG A 274 -18.58 8.21 -14.33
C ARG A 274 -17.78 7.44 -13.29
N TRP A 275 -17.65 6.13 -13.51
CA TRP A 275 -16.94 5.22 -12.61
C TRP A 275 -15.48 5.64 -12.42
N ASN A 276 -14.80 6.01 -13.50
CA ASN A 276 -13.38 6.38 -13.45
C ASN A 276 -13.15 7.69 -12.72
N VAL A 277 -14.02 8.69 -12.90
CA VAL A 277 -13.93 9.95 -12.15
C VAL A 277 -14.21 9.72 -10.67
N ILE A 278 -15.21 8.89 -10.32
CA ILE A 278 -15.52 8.52 -8.94
C ILE A 278 -14.33 7.79 -8.31
N LEU A 279 -13.80 6.75 -8.97
CA LEU A 279 -12.66 5.99 -8.46
C LEU A 279 -11.44 6.89 -8.24
N LEU A 280 -11.14 7.79 -9.17
CA LEU A 280 -10.01 8.71 -9.03
C LEU A 280 -10.18 9.65 -7.83
N ALA A 281 -11.37 10.21 -7.62
CA ALA A 281 -11.65 11.04 -6.44
C ALA A 281 -11.59 10.20 -5.16
N TYR A 282 -12.21 9.02 -5.18
CA TYR A 282 -12.29 8.12 -4.05
C TYR A 282 -10.90 7.60 -3.63
N THR A 283 -10.04 7.19 -4.57
CA THR A 283 -8.67 6.76 -4.27
C THR A 283 -7.88 7.86 -3.56
N PHE A 284 -7.96 9.11 -4.01
CA PHE A 284 -7.30 10.22 -3.30
C PHE A 284 -7.87 10.42 -1.90
N MET A 285 -9.20 10.45 -1.77
CA MET A 285 -9.85 10.53 -0.46
C MET A 285 -9.42 9.39 0.47
N LEU A 286 -9.24 8.18 -0.05
CA LEU A 286 -8.79 7.03 0.72
C LEU A 286 -7.32 7.14 1.18
N THR A 287 -6.46 7.88 0.48
CA THR A 287 -5.11 8.20 1.00
C THR A 287 -5.16 9.15 2.19
N ILE A 288 -6.05 10.13 2.15
CA ILE A 288 -6.30 11.05 3.27
C ILE A 288 -6.96 10.31 4.44
N PHE A 289 -7.93 9.45 4.15
CA PHE A 289 -8.57 8.58 5.14
C PHE A 289 -7.57 7.61 5.77
N GLY A 290 -6.69 6.96 4.99
CA GLY A 290 -5.63 6.12 5.53
C GLY A 290 -4.68 6.91 6.44
N THR A 291 -4.34 8.15 6.06
CA THR A 291 -3.52 9.04 6.92
C THR A 291 -4.26 9.44 8.20
N PHE A 292 -5.56 9.71 8.10
CA PHE A 292 -6.42 9.93 9.26
C PHE A 292 -6.39 8.71 10.18
N LEU A 293 -6.60 7.50 9.66
CA LEU A 293 -6.61 6.27 10.45
C LEU A 293 -5.31 6.06 11.23
N THR A 294 -4.15 6.25 10.61
CA THR A 294 -2.85 6.01 11.26
C THR A 294 -2.46 7.09 12.27
N ARG A 295 -3.10 8.27 12.20
CA ARG A 295 -2.88 9.40 13.12
C ARG A 295 -3.97 9.53 14.17
N SER A 296 -5.14 8.96 13.90
CA SER A 296 -6.24 8.88 14.84
C SER A 296 -6.00 7.66 15.74
N GLN A 297 -5.98 7.83 17.05
CA GLN A 297 -6.01 6.72 18.02
C GLN A 297 -7.31 5.91 17.96
N LEU A 298 -8.09 6.02 16.87
CA LEU A 298 -9.27 5.23 16.61
C LEU A 298 -8.93 3.76 16.42
N ILE A 299 -7.68 3.34 16.23
CA ILE A 299 -7.37 1.92 16.08
C ILE A 299 -6.18 1.58 16.97
N VAL A 300 -6.26 0.43 17.63
CA VAL A 300 -5.13 -0.14 18.36
C VAL A 300 -4.16 -0.72 17.34
N SER A 301 -3.01 -0.07 17.15
CA SER A 301 -1.91 -0.58 16.34
C SER A 301 -0.58 -0.02 16.85
N ILE A 302 0.48 -0.81 16.72
CA ILE A 302 1.86 -0.41 17.00
C ILE A 302 2.32 0.77 16.13
N HIS A 303 1.64 1.00 14.99
CA HIS A 303 1.90 2.09 14.07
C HIS A 303 1.13 3.37 14.40
N SER A 304 0.27 3.36 15.43
CA SER A 304 -0.48 4.55 15.83
C SER A 304 0.42 5.53 16.58
N PHE A 305 0.43 6.79 16.14
CA PHE A 305 1.15 7.85 16.83
C PHE A 305 0.20 8.52 17.85
N ALA A 306 0.59 8.57 19.12
CA ALA A 306 -0.24 9.07 20.21
C ALA A 306 -0.37 10.61 20.22
N ASP A 307 -1.53 11.10 20.68
CA ASP A 307 -1.91 12.46 21.07
C ASP A 307 -1.57 13.57 20.06
N SER A 308 -2.44 13.70 19.06
CA SER A 308 -2.40 14.84 18.13
C SER A 308 -3.79 15.41 17.86
N VAL A 309 -3.87 16.72 17.67
CA VAL A 309 -5.10 17.43 17.20
C VAL A 309 -5.31 17.21 15.69
N LEU A 310 -4.30 16.67 15.00
CA LEU A 310 -4.25 16.44 13.56
C LEU A 310 -5.41 15.60 12.99
N PRO A 311 -5.95 14.56 13.67
CA PRO A 311 -7.05 13.78 13.14
C PRO A 311 -8.27 14.64 12.80
N ASN A 312 -8.56 15.66 13.61
CA ASN A 312 -9.67 16.59 13.35
C ASN A 312 -9.44 17.41 12.08
N TYR A 313 -8.20 17.83 11.83
CA TYR A 313 -7.82 18.54 10.61
C TYR A 313 -7.94 17.64 9.37
N PHE A 314 -7.42 16.41 9.43
CA PHE A 314 -7.54 15.45 8.32
C PHE A 314 -8.99 15.05 8.05
N PHE A 315 -9.80 14.84 9.09
CA PHE A 315 -11.21 14.53 8.96
C PHE A 315 -11.99 15.70 8.34
N THR A 316 -11.74 16.94 8.80
CA THR A 316 -12.34 18.15 8.21
C THR A 316 -11.93 18.31 6.75
N TYR A 317 -10.64 18.11 6.44
CA TYR A 317 -10.14 18.14 5.08
C TYR A 317 -10.82 17.08 4.20
N LEU A 318 -11.00 15.86 4.71
CA LEU A 318 -11.70 14.76 4.04
C LEU A 318 -13.16 15.14 3.71
N ILE A 319 -13.88 15.78 4.62
CA ILE A 319 -15.25 16.28 4.39
C ILE A 319 -15.25 17.35 3.29
N ILE A 320 -14.34 18.32 3.36
CA ILE A 320 -14.25 19.40 2.37
C ILE A 320 -14.01 18.83 0.97
N ILE A 321 -13.02 17.93 0.81
CA ILE A 321 -12.74 17.33 -0.49
C ILE A 321 -13.88 16.42 -0.97
N ALA A 322 -14.57 15.72 -0.08
CA ALA A 322 -15.74 14.91 -0.41
C ALA A 322 -16.87 15.77 -0.99
N VAL A 323 -17.19 16.88 -0.32
CA VAL A 323 -18.25 17.81 -0.74
C VAL A 323 -17.88 18.49 -2.07
N VAL A 324 -16.65 18.99 -2.19
CA VAL A 324 -16.20 19.69 -3.40
C VAL A 324 -16.11 18.74 -4.60
N ALA A 325 -15.42 17.60 -4.46
CA ALA A 325 -15.28 16.64 -5.55
C ALA A 325 -16.63 16.00 -5.90
N GLY A 326 -17.43 15.59 -4.92
CA GLY A 326 -18.77 15.06 -5.11
C GLY A 326 -19.68 16.07 -5.81
N GLY A 327 -19.69 17.32 -5.36
CA GLY A 327 -20.43 18.41 -5.98
C GLY A 327 -20.03 18.65 -7.43
N LEU A 328 -18.72 18.66 -7.74
CA LEU A 328 -18.22 18.80 -9.12
C LEU A 328 -18.62 17.61 -10.01
N ILE A 329 -18.55 16.38 -9.49
CA ILE A 329 -18.96 15.17 -10.22
C ILE A 329 -20.46 15.21 -10.51
N ILE A 330 -21.29 15.55 -9.52
CA ILE A 330 -22.74 15.69 -9.69
C ILE A 330 -23.05 16.79 -10.70
N TRP A 331 -22.40 17.95 -10.60
CA TRP A 331 -22.55 19.05 -11.55
C TRP A 331 -22.17 18.70 -13.00
N ARG A 332 -21.28 17.72 -13.18
CA ARG A 332 -20.81 17.23 -14.48
C ARG A 332 -21.38 15.86 -14.88
N TRP A 333 -22.36 15.34 -14.14
CA TRP A 333 -22.85 13.98 -14.29
C TRP A 333 -23.40 13.64 -15.68
N SER A 334 -24.04 14.61 -16.33
CA SER A 334 -24.59 14.48 -17.69
C SER A 334 -23.49 14.43 -18.76
N ALA A 335 -22.42 15.21 -18.58
CA ALA A 335 -21.28 15.24 -19.48
C ALA A 335 -20.41 13.96 -19.40
N LEU A 336 -20.53 13.20 -18.31
CA LEU A 336 -19.83 11.93 -18.08
C LEU A 336 -20.61 10.70 -18.60
N LYS A 337 -21.58 10.87 -19.50
CA LYS A 337 -22.35 9.73 -20.04
C LYS A 337 -21.46 8.85 -20.94
N SER A 338 -21.51 7.54 -20.72
CA SER A 338 -20.83 6.55 -21.57
C SER A 338 -21.43 6.53 -22.98
N GLU A 339 -20.58 6.31 -23.97
CA GLU A 339 -20.97 6.22 -25.38
C GLU A 339 -21.42 4.81 -25.77
N ALA A 340 -20.87 3.79 -25.12
CA ALA A 340 -21.19 2.39 -25.35
C ALA A 340 -21.77 1.68 -24.10
N ARG A 341 -22.38 0.52 -24.33
CA ARG A 341 -22.94 -0.37 -23.30
C ARG A 341 -22.34 -1.77 -23.42
N ILE A 342 -22.43 -2.56 -22.36
CA ILE A 342 -21.99 -3.96 -22.36
C ILE A 342 -22.93 -4.75 -23.29
N GLU A 343 -22.35 -5.36 -24.33
CA GLU A 343 -23.10 -6.14 -25.33
C GLU A 343 -23.36 -7.60 -24.87
N SER A 344 -22.48 -8.17 -24.03
CA SER A 344 -22.59 -9.56 -23.58
C SER A 344 -21.95 -9.78 -22.20
N VAL A 345 -22.59 -10.61 -21.38
CA VAL A 345 -22.05 -11.06 -20.08
C VAL A 345 -20.77 -11.87 -20.25
N LEU A 346 -20.69 -12.72 -21.28
CA LEU A 346 -19.46 -13.48 -21.59
C LEU A 346 -18.55 -12.68 -22.53
N SER A 347 -17.94 -11.63 -21.98
CA SER A 347 -17.04 -10.75 -22.69
C SER A 347 -15.90 -10.27 -21.78
N ARG A 348 -14.83 -9.79 -22.41
CA ARG A 348 -13.73 -9.18 -21.67
C ARG A 348 -14.18 -7.94 -20.90
N GLU A 349 -15.09 -7.15 -21.47
CA GLU A 349 -15.70 -5.99 -20.81
C GLU A 349 -16.35 -6.35 -19.48
N SER A 350 -17.15 -7.42 -19.45
CA SER A 350 -17.82 -7.90 -18.23
C SER A 350 -16.82 -8.41 -17.19
N ALA A 351 -15.77 -9.13 -17.62
CA ALA A 351 -14.71 -9.59 -16.73
C ALA A 351 -13.97 -8.41 -16.07
N PHE A 352 -13.70 -7.33 -16.83
CA PHE A 352 -13.09 -6.13 -16.26
C PHE A 352 -14.00 -5.39 -15.27
N VAL A 353 -15.31 -5.34 -15.54
CA VAL A 353 -16.29 -4.73 -14.62
C VAL A 353 -16.38 -5.55 -13.34
N LEU A 354 -16.48 -6.87 -13.44
CA LEU A 354 -16.50 -7.77 -12.28
C LEU A 354 -15.20 -7.61 -11.45
N ASN A 355 -14.04 -7.59 -12.11
CA ASN A 355 -12.76 -7.31 -11.45
C ASN A 355 -12.79 -5.97 -10.70
N ASN A 356 -13.31 -4.91 -11.31
CA ASN A 356 -13.43 -3.60 -10.67
C ASN A 356 -14.32 -3.64 -9.42
N VAL A 357 -15.47 -4.30 -9.51
CA VAL A 357 -16.40 -4.45 -8.38
C VAL A 357 -15.72 -5.21 -7.23
N ILE A 358 -15.04 -6.32 -7.53
CA ILE A 358 -14.34 -7.09 -6.50
C ILE A 358 -13.21 -6.27 -5.86
N LEU A 359 -12.42 -5.52 -6.64
CA LEU A 359 -11.36 -4.67 -6.07
C LEU A 359 -11.92 -3.56 -5.17
N VAL A 360 -13.00 -2.88 -5.58
CA VAL A 360 -13.66 -1.89 -4.71
C VAL A 360 -14.24 -2.55 -3.46
N PHE A 361 -14.79 -3.76 -3.60
CA PHE A 361 -15.26 -4.55 -2.48
C PHE A 361 -14.12 -4.93 -1.52
N CYS A 362 -12.93 -5.31 -2.00
CA CYS A 362 -11.76 -5.53 -1.15
C CYS A 362 -11.45 -4.29 -0.30
N SER A 363 -11.43 -3.10 -0.93
CA SER A 363 -11.23 -1.84 -0.20
C SER A 363 -12.29 -1.62 0.87
N PHE A 364 -13.56 -1.91 0.58
CA PHE A 364 -14.64 -1.84 1.57
C PHE A 364 -14.44 -2.84 2.72
N VAL A 365 -14.10 -4.10 2.42
CA VAL A 365 -13.87 -5.14 3.42
C VAL A 365 -12.72 -4.76 4.35
N VAL A 366 -11.61 -4.20 3.82
CA VAL A 366 -10.51 -3.70 4.67
C VAL A 366 -11.00 -2.60 5.59
N ILE A 367 -11.68 -1.56 5.07
CA ILE A 367 -12.23 -0.47 5.89
C ILE A 367 -13.16 -1.03 6.97
N TRP A 368 -14.04 -1.94 6.58
CA TRP A 368 -15.02 -2.56 7.47
C TRP A 368 -14.32 -3.33 8.59
N GLY A 369 -13.39 -4.23 8.25
CA GLY A 369 -12.64 -5.00 9.23
C GLY A 369 -11.82 -4.12 10.18
N THR A 370 -11.22 -3.06 9.65
CA THR A 370 -10.44 -2.10 10.44
C THR A 370 -11.32 -1.27 11.41
N LEU A 371 -12.53 -0.90 11.02
CA LEU A 371 -13.42 -0.06 11.82
C LEU A 371 -14.40 -0.85 12.70
N MET A 372 -14.60 -2.15 12.45
CA MET A 372 -15.65 -2.94 13.11
C MET A 372 -15.54 -2.88 14.63
N GLY A 373 -14.32 -3.00 15.18
CA GLY A 373 -14.07 -2.91 16.61
C GLY A 373 -14.61 -1.60 17.20
N LYS A 374 -14.25 -0.46 16.61
CA LYS A 374 -14.73 0.86 17.05
C LYS A 374 -16.22 1.08 16.84
N ILE A 375 -16.76 0.63 15.71
CA ILE A 375 -18.19 0.74 15.43
C ILE A 375 -19.00 -0.02 16.49
N THR A 376 -18.50 -1.18 16.91
CA THR A 376 -19.14 -2.06 17.90
C THR A 376 -18.73 -1.80 19.35
N GLU A 377 -17.86 -0.83 19.63
CA GLU A 377 -17.68 -0.32 21.00
C GLU A 377 -18.96 0.33 21.53
N SER A 378 -19.73 0.99 20.64
CA SER A 378 -21.00 1.63 20.99
C SER A 378 -22.06 0.61 21.41
N PRO A 379 -22.61 0.70 22.65
CA PRO A 379 -23.66 -0.21 23.12
C PRO A 379 -24.93 -0.18 22.26
N ALA A 380 -25.28 0.99 21.71
CA ALA A 380 -26.45 1.13 20.84
C ALA A 380 -26.27 0.33 19.55
N VAL A 381 -25.08 0.39 18.94
CA VAL A 381 -24.77 -0.39 17.73
C VAL A 381 -24.80 -1.89 18.05
N ARG A 382 -24.19 -2.30 19.17
CA ARG A 382 -24.23 -3.69 19.63
C ARG A 382 -25.64 -4.23 19.82
N SER A 383 -26.53 -3.46 20.44
CA SER A 383 -27.93 -3.87 20.62
C SER A 383 -28.67 -4.06 19.30
N VAL A 384 -28.39 -3.24 18.28
CA VAL A 384 -29.01 -3.34 16.95
C VAL A 384 -28.47 -4.54 16.18
N LEU A 385 -27.18 -4.84 16.32
CA LEU A 385 -26.52 -5.96 15.64
C LEU A 385 -26.64 -7.29 16.38
N GLY A 386 -27.17 -7.30 17.61
CA GLY A 386 -27.26 -8.51 18.44
C GLY A 386 -25.89 -9.04 18.88
N LEU A 387 -24.96 -8.13 19.18
CA LEU A 387 -23.59 -8.48 19.55
C LEU A 387 -23.37 -8.24 21.05
N ASP A 388 -22.81 -9.24 21.74
CA ASP A 388 -22.51 -9.13 23.18
C ASP A 388 -21.23 -8.31 23.43
N GLU A 389 -20.24 -8.45 22.55
CA GLU A 389 -18.92 -7.82 22.68
C GLU A 389 -18.47 -7.10 21.39
N PRO A 390 -17.60 -6.07 21.50
CA PRO A 390 -16.98 -5.44 20.34
C PRO A 390 -16.26 -6.47 19.44
N GLN A 391 -16.49 -6.37 18.14
CA GLN A 391 -15.97 -7.31 17.13
C GLN A 391 -14.70 -6.75 16.50
N VAL A 392 -13.55 -7.13 17.05
CA VAL A 392 -12.23 -6.87 16.46
C VAL A 392 -11.85 -8.05 15.57
N TRP A 393 -11.46 -7.77 14.32
CA TRP A 393 -11.00 -8.82 13.42
C TRP A 393 -9.57 -9.23 13.76
N ASP A 394 -9.38 -10.54 13.90
CA ASP A 394 -8.08 -11.18 13.96
C ASP A 394 -7.67 -11.72 12.58
N GLU A 395 -6.49 -12.34 12.53
CA GLU A 395 -5.97 -12.93 11.29
C GLU A 395 -6.91 -14.02 10.72
N SER A 396 -7.52 -14.82 11.60
CA SER A 396 -8.42 -15.92 11.22
C SER A 396 -9.65 -15.38 10.47
N LYS A 397 -10.33 -14.39 11.06
CA LYS A 397 -11.50 -13.76 10.44
C LYS A 397 -11.15 -13.05 9.14
N PHE A 398 -9.99 -12.39 9.09
CA PHE A 398 -9.51 -11.77 7.86
C PHE A 398 -9.31 -12.80 6.75
N ASN A 399 -8.61 -13.91 7.03
CA ASN A 399 -8.33 -14.96 6.06
C ASN A 399 -9.61 -15.67 5.58
N GLU A 400 -10.57 -15.92 6.48
CA GLU A 400 -11.89 -16.50 6.14
C GLU A 400 -12.58 -15.70 5.03
N ILE A 401 -12.48 -14.37 5.06
CA ILE A 401 -13.12 -13.47 4.10
C ILE A 401 -12.25 -13.25 2.86
N PHE A 402 -10.94 -13.02 3.04
CA PHE A 402 -10.05 -12.63 1.95
C PHE A 402 -9.59 -13.80 1.07
N VAL A 403 -9.46 -15.02 1.61
CA VAL A 403 -9.00 -16.17 0.80
C VAL A 403 -9.96 -16.46 -0.37
N PRO A 404 -11.30 -16.56 -0.17
CA PRO A 404 -12.23 -16.73 -1.29
C PRO A 404 -12.18 -15.59 -2.30
N ILE A 405 -12.05 -14.34 -1.84
CA ILE A 405 -11.96 -13.15 -2.69
C ILE A 405 -10.67 -13.18 -3.52
N GLY A 406 -9.55 -13.54 -2.90
CA GLY A 406 -8.25 -13.69 -3.55
C GLY A 406 -8.28 -14.76 -4.63
N ILE A 407 -8.87 -15.93 -4.36
CA ILE A 407 -9.06 -16.99 -5.35
C ILE A 407 -9.95 -16.50 -6.51
N ALA A 408 -11.02 -15.75 -6.23
CA ALA A 408 -11.87 -15.18 -7.26
C ALA A 408 -11.10 -14.18 -8.16
N LEU A 409 -10.25 -13.32 -7.59
CA LEU A 409 -9.39 -12.42 -8.35
C LEU A 409 -8.37 -13.19 -9.20
N LEU A 410 -7.73 -14.21 -8.64
CA LEU A 410 -6.76 -15.04 -9.37
C LEU A 410 -7.42 -15.81 -10.52
N LEU A 411 -8.64 -16.32 -10.32
CA LEU A 411 -9.45 -16.93 -11.37
C LEU A 411 -9.77 -15.94 -12.50
N LEU A 412 -10.15 -14.70 -12.16
CA LEU A 412 -10.38 -13.64 -13.15
C LEU A 412 -9.09 -13.28 -13.91
N MET A 413 -7.93 -13.29 -13.24
CA MET A 413 -6.65 -13.09 -13.89
C MET A 413 -6.28 -14.24 -14.83
N ALA A 414 -6.59 -15.49 -14.46
CA ALA A 414 -6.35 -16.67 -15.28
C ALA A 414 -7.23 -16.67 -16.55
N VAL A 415 -8.50 -16.28 -16.41
CA VAL A 415 -9.51 -16.38 -17.48
C VAL A 415 -9.63 -15.10 -18.31
N GLY A 416 -9.71 -13.94 -17.66
CA GLY A 416 -10.06 -12.65 -18.27
C GLY A 416 -9.25 -12.27 -19.52
N PRO A 417 -7.91 -12.35 -19.49
CA PRO A 417 -7.07 -12.05 -20.66
C PRO A 417 -7.32 -12.96 -21.88
N LEU A 418 -7.83 -14.17 -21.65
CA LEU A 418 -8.08 -15.20 -22.68
C LEU A 418 -9.47 -15.07 -23.32
N VAL A 419 -10.39 -14.33 -22.68
CA VAL A 419 -11.74 -14.02 -23.19
C VAL A 419 -11.67 -12.94 -24.26
N SER A 420 -12.43 -13.07 -25.35
CA SER A 420 -12.50 -12.05 -26.42
C SER A 420 -13.30 -10.81 -26.03
N TRP A 421 -12.98 -9.66 -26.63
CA TRP A 421 -13.80 -8.44 -26.55
C TRP A 421 -15.17 -8.64 -27.22
N ARG A 422 -16.19 -7.86 -26.81
CA ARG A 422 -17.60 -7.93 -27.23
C ARG A 422 -18.32 -9.23 -26.88
N ARG A 423 -17.88 -10.34 -27.48
CA ARG A 423 -18.48 -11.67 -27.30
C ARG A 423 -17.42 -12.75 -27.49
N ALA A 424 -17.30 -13.64 -26.52
CA ALA A 424 -16.54 -14.87 -26.69
C ALA A 424 -17.40 -15.97 -27.33
N THR A 425 -16.84 -16.66 -28.32
CA THR A 425 -17.41 -17.93 -28.82
C THR A 425 -16.78 -19.09 -28.06
N ALA A 426 -17.57 -20.13 -27.74
CA ALA A 426 -17.08 -21.31 -27.00
C ALA A 426 -15.86 -21.96 -27.67
N LYS A 427 -15.82 -22.01 -29.01
CA LYS A 427 -14.69 -22.55 -29.78
C LYS A 427 -13.40 -21.76 -29.57
N ASN A 428 -13.45 -20.42 -29.65
CA ASN A 428 -12.26 -19.58 -29.48
C ASN A 428 -11.79 -19.58 -28.02
N PHE A 429 -12.74 -19.54 -27.08
CA PHE A 429 -12.42 -19.62 -25.65
C PHE A 429 -11.71 -20.93 -25.31
N ARG A 430 -12.27 -22.08 -25.73
CA ARG A 430 -11.65 -23.40 -25.54
C ARG A 430 -10.25 -23.47 -26.16
N LYS A 431 -10.07 -22.94 -27.37
CA LYS A 431 -8.75 -22.90 -28.03
C LYS A 431 -7.72 -22.07 -27.26
N ASN A 432 -8.15 -20.98 -26.61
CA ASN A 432 -7.26 -20.10 -25.87
C ASN A 432 -6.89 -20.65 -24.49
N ILE A 433 -7.84 -21.30 -23.80
CA ILE A 433 -7.68 -21.76 -22.42
C ILE A 433 -7.14 -23.19 -22.30
N ALA A 434 -7.37 -24.07 -23.28
CA ALA A 434 -7.03 -25.49 -23.17
C ALA A 434 -5.55 -25.75 -22.84
N TRP A 435 -4.63 -25.06 -23.53
CA TRP A 435 -3.19 -25.26 -23.31
C TRP A 435 -2.71 -24.72 -21.95
N PRO A 436 -3.01 -23.46 -21.56
CA PRO A 436 -2.74 -22.99 -20.20
C PRO A 436 -3.33 -23.88 -19.11
N LEU A 437 -4.56 -24.37 -19.30
CA LEU A 437 -5.25 -25.23 -18.35
C LEU A 437 -4.54 -26.59 -18.20
N ALA A 438 -4.21 -27.24 -19.32
CA ALA A 438 -3.54 -28.54 -19.33
C ALA A 438 -2.13 -28.45 -18.71
N LEU A 439 -1.34 -27.45 -19.11
CA LEU A 439 -0.01 -27.23 -18.52
C LEU A 439 -0.09 -26.85 -17.05
N GLY A 440 -1.07 -26.03 -16.66
CA GLY A 440 -1.30 -25.70 -15.25
C GLY A 440 -1.62 -26.94 -14.43
N ALA A 441 -2.49 -27.83 -14.94
CA ALA A 441 -2.84 -29.08 -14.27
C ALA A 441 -1.63 -30.01 -14.12
N ILE A 442 -0.86 -30.22 -15.21
CA ILE A 442 0.34 -31.05 -15.19
C ILE A 442 1.38 -30.48 -14.21
N THR A 443 1.62 -29.17 -14.26
CA THR A 443 2.60 -28.51 -13.39
C THR A 443 2.20 -28.63 -11.92
N THR A 444 0.92 -28.41 -11.61
CA THR A 444 0.41 -28.54 -10.23
C THR A 444 0.47 -29.98 -9.75
N LEU A 445 0.13 -30.96 -10.60
CA LEU A 445 0.24 -32.36 -10.26
C LEU A 445 1.70 -32.74 -9.96
N VAL A 446 2.63 -32.41 -10.87
CA VAL A 446 4.05 -32.77 -10.72
C VAL A 446 4.66 -32.09 -9.49
N ILE A 447 4.52 -30.77 -9.37
CA ILE A 447 5.10 -30.02 -8.25
C ILE A 447 4.42 -30.40 -6.94
N GLY A 448 3.10 -30.55 -6.93
CA GLY A 448 2.33 -30.95 -5.75
C GLY A 448 2.73 -32.34 -5.27
N THR A 449 2.86 -33.32 -6.16
CA THR A 449 3.34 -34.66 -5.79
C THR A 449 4.76 -34.62 -5.23
N ILE A 450 5.67 -33.87 -5.85
CA ILE A 450 7.05 -33.71 -5.34
C ILE A 450 7.02 -33.10 -3.93
N ALA A 451 6.28 -32.01 -3.73
CA ALA A 451 6.20 -31.33 -2.43
C ALA A 451 5.60 -32.22 -1.34
N ILE A 452 4.53 -32.98 -1.64
CA ILE A 452 3.92 -33.92 -0.70
C ILE A 452 4.92 -35.02 -0.32
N VAL A 453 5.61 -35.61 -1.31
CA VAL A 453 6.61 -36.65 -1.04
C VAL A 453 7.77 -36.11 -0.21
N MET A 454 8.25 -34.89 -0.48
CA MET A 454 9.27 -34.24 0.33
C MET A 454 8.80 -34.04 1.78
N LYS A 455 7.59 -33.50 1.99
CA LYS A 455 7.01 -33.29 3.33
C LYS A 455 6.86 -34.60 4.11
N ILE A 456 6.44 -35.69 3.44
CA ILE A 456 6.34 -37.01 4.08
C ILE A 456 7.74 -37.53 4.45
N ASN A 457 8.75 -37.35 3.59
CA ASN A 457 10.13 -37.73 3.90
C ASN A 457 10.70 -36.91 5.08
N ASP A 458 10.40 -35.62 5.14
CA ASP A 458 10.81 -34.76 6.26
C ASP A 458 10.15 -35.20 7.57
N LEU A 459 8.86 -35.57 7.53
CA LEU A 459 8.17 -36.17 8.69
C LEU A 459 8.75 -37.53 9.08
N ALA A 460 9.08 -38.38 8.11
CA ALA A 460 9.73 -39.67 8.35
C ALA A 460 11.08 -39.48 9.07
N ALA A 461 11.87 -38.49 8.63
CA ALA A 461 13.14 -38.14 9.28
C ALA A 461 12.93 -37.53 10.67
N LEU A 462 12.01 -36.57 10.80
CA LEU A 462 11.74 -35.85 12.06
C LEU A 462 11.25 -36.79 13.17
N TYR A 463 10.32 -37.70 12.85
CA TYR A 463 9.77 -38.65 13.82
C TYR A 463 10.52 -39.99 13.85
N SER A 464 11.55 -40.16 13.01
CA SER A 464 12.30 -41.43 12.86
C SER A 464 11.38 -42.64 12.59
N VAL A 465 10.38 -42.46 11.71
CA VAL A 465 9.41 -43.49 11.32
C VAL A 465 9.56 -43.85 9.84
N ASP A 466 9.00 -44.99 9.43
CA ASP A 466 8.94 -45.33 8.00
C ASP A 466 7.98 -44.43 7.21
N PHE A 467 8.10 -44.47 5.88
CA PHE A 467 7.29 -43.65 4.98
C PHE A 467 5.79 -43.88 5.14
N GLY A 468 5.35 -45.11 5.41
CA GLY A 468 3.93 -45.43 5.57
C GLY A 468 3.35 -44.77 6.81
N ARG A 469 4.07 -44.84 7.93
CA ARG A 469 3.65 -44.15 9.16
C ARG A 469 3.75 -42.62 9.02
N ALA A 470 4.77 -42.11 8.35
CA ALA A 470 4.87 -40.68 8.04
C ALA A 470 3.73 -40.19 7.14
N TYR A 471 3.31 -41.01 6.18
CA TYR A 471 2.15 -40.73 5.33
C TYR A 471 0.86 -40.64 6.15
N GLU A 472 0.63 -41.56 7.10
CA GLU A 472 -0.53 -41.48 8.00
C GLU A 472 -0.54 -40.20 8.84
N ILE A 473 0.63 -39.79 9.34
CA ILE A 473 0.80 -38.53 10.10
C ILE A 473 0.54 -37.31 9.20
N TRP A 474 1.04 -37.32 7.96
CA TRP A 474 0.76 -36.25 7.00
C TRP A 474 -0.74 -36.20 6.66
N ALA A 475 -1.35 -37.34 6.36
CA ALA A 475 -2.74 -37.44 5.95
C ALA A 475 -3.70 -37.04 7.08
N SER A 476 -3.36 -37.29 8.34
CA SER A 476 -4.16 -36.85 9.49
C SER A 476 -4.08 -35.35 9.76
N ARG A 477 -3.04 -34.67 9.25
CA ARG A 477 -2.85 -33.22 9.35
C ARG A 477 -3.40 -32.45 8.14
N TYR A 478 -3.87 -33.17 7.10
CA TYR A 478 -4.36 -32.56 5.88
C TYR A 478 -5.68 -31.81 6.12
N ASP A 479 -5.74 -30.53 5.73
CA ASP A 479 -6.91 -29.69 5.98
C ASP A 479 -7.47 -29.00 4.73
N ALA A 480 -8.50 -28.16 4.91
CA ALA A 480 -9.09 -27.39 3.82
C ALA A 480 -8.13 -26.32 3.26
N GLY A 481 -7.22 -25.79 4.07
CA GLY A 481 -6.17 -24.86 3.67
C GLY A 481 -5.19 -25.48 2.68
N ASP A 482 -4.84 -26.75 2.84
CA ASP A 482 -4.03 -27.50 1.88
C ASP A 482 -4.72 -27.61 0.51
N VAL A 483 -6.03 -27.91 0.49
CA VAL A 483 -6.82 -27.96 -0.77
C VAL A 483 -6.82 -26.60 -1.47
N LEU A 484 -7.09 -25.53 -0.71
CA LEU A 484 -7.09 -24.17 -1.25
C LEU A 484 -5.72 -23.77 -1.79
N SER A 485 -4.66 -24.24 -1.14
CA SER A 485 -3.28 -24.01 -1.58
C SER A 485 -3.02 -24.63 -2.96
N VAL A 486 -3.45 -25.87 -3.18
CA VAL A 486 -3.37 -26.54 -4.49
C VAL A 486 -4.17 -25.76 -5.55
N VAL A 487 -5.36 -25.26 -5.21
CA VAL A 487 -6.17 -24.42 -6.12
C VAL A 487 -5.42 -23.14 -6.49
N VAL A 488 -4.78 -22.46 -5.53
CA VAL A 488 -4.00 -21.24 -5.81
C VAL A 488 -2.79 -21.54 -6.68
N TYR A 489 -2.03 -22.61 -6.43
CA TYR A 489 -0.92 -23.01 -7.31
C TYR A 489 -1.40 -23.34 -8.73
N PHE A 490 -2.53 -24.05 -8.85
CA PHE A 490 -3.13 -24.35 -10.14
C PHE A 490 -3.50 -23.09 -10.91
N LEU A 491 -4.27 -22.19 -10.30
CA LEU A 491 -4.67 -20.94 -10.95
C LEU A 491 -3.46 -20.04 -11.28
N SER A 492 -2.45 -20.04 -10.40
CA SER A 492 -1.17 -19.35 -10.63
C SER A 492 -0.45 -19.90 -11.86
N ALA A 493 -0.31 -21.22 -11.97
CA ALA A 493 0.30 -21.87 -13.12
C ALA A 493 -0.48 -21.59 -14.42
N VAL A 494 -1.82 -21.72 -14.39
CA VAL A 494 -2.67 -21.38 -15.54
C VAL A 494 -2.48 -19.94 -15.98
N THR A 495 -2.40 -19.01 -15.02
CA THR A 495 -2.16 -17.58 -15.30
C THR A 495 -0.79 -17.36 -15.95
N LEU A 496 0.28 -17.96 -15.40
CA LEU A 496 1.63 -17.86 -15.95
C LEU A 496 1.73 -18.43 -17.37
N PHE A 497 1.16 -19.61 -17.62
CA PHE A 497 1.13 -20.20 -18.96
C PHE A 497 0.27 -19.39 -19.93
N GLY A 498 -0.84 -18.81 -19.45
CA GLY A 498 -1.66 -17.88 -20.21
C GLY A 498 -0.87 -16.65 -20.65
N ILE A 499 -0.13 -16.03 -19.73
CA ILE A 499 0.73 -14.88 -20.02
C ILE A 499 1.87 -15.27 -20.97
N PHE A 500 2.56 -16.38 -20.70
CA PHE A 500 3.63 -16.89 -21.55
C PHE A 500 3.16 -17.10 -22.99
N ARG A 501 1.97 -17.68 -23.18
CA ARG A 501 1.35 -17.84 -24.49
C ARG A 501 1.15 -16.51 -25.21
N GLU A 502 0.68 -15.48 -24.51
CA GLU A 502 0.45 -14.15 -25.10
C GLU A 502 1.76 -13.45 -25.53
N PHE A 503 2.84 -13.65 -24.77
CA PHE A 503 4.19 -13.22 -25.15
C PHE A 503 4.72 -14.01 -26.34
N HIS A 504 4.60 -15.34 -26.30
CA HIS A 504 5.08 -16.23 -27.36
C HIS A 504 4.39 -15.94 -28.70
N LEU A 505 3.06 -15.89 -28.73
CA LEU A 505 2.29 -15.57 -29.94
C LEU A 505 2.63 -14.17 -30.46
N GLY A 506 2.74 -13.18 -29.56
CA GLY A 506 3.14 -11.83 -29.94
C GLY A 506 4.51 -11.78 -30.60
N ALA A 507 5.48 -12.52 -30.06
CA ALA A 507 6.86 -12.52 -30.54
C ALA A 507 6.98 -13.25 -31.87
N MET A 508 6.27 -14.37 -32.04
CA MET A 508 6.22 -15.12 -33.30
C MET A 508 5.61 -14.31 -34.43
N VAL A 509 4.48 -13.62 -34.18
CA VAL A 509 3.85 -12.75 -35.18
C VAL A 509 4.75 -11.59 -35.58
N ARG A 510 5.52 -11.03 -34.64
CA ARG A 510 6.48 -9.95 -34.93
C ARG A 510 7.69 -10.45 -35.69
N ARG A 511 8.25 -11.59 -35.30
CA ARG A 511 9.38 -12.23 -35.99
C ARG A 511 9.05 -12.53 -37.45
N ALA A 512 7.80 -12.94 -37.73
CA ALA A 512 7.35 -13.16 -39.10
C ALA A 512 7.28 -11.87 -39.95
N LYS A 513 7.21 -10.69 -39.32
CA LYS A 513 7.04 -9.38 -40.00
C LYS A 513 8.26 -8.47 -39.91
N GLN A 514 9.21 -8.74 -39.02
CA GLN A 514 10.35 -7.87 -38.73
C GLN A 514 11.62 -8.70 -38.57
N ALA A 515 12.73 -8.20 -39.09
CA ALA A 515 14.04 -8.81 -38.89
C ALA A 515 14.43 -8.82 -37.41
N GLY A 516 15.13 -9.87 -36.99
CA GLY A 516 15.63 -10.06 -35.61
C GLY A 516 15.27 -11.43 -35.02
N GLY A 517 16.02 -11.83 -34.00
CA GLY A 517 15.81 -13.08 -33.27
C GLY A 517 14.54 -13.08 -32.40
N TYR A 518 14.11 -14.26 -31.97
CA TYR A 518 12.94 -14.44 -31.10
C TYR A 518 13.05 -13.62 -29.80
N LEU A 519 14.22 -13.65 -29.14
CA LEU A 519 14.48 -12.90 -27.91
C LEU A 519 14.38 -11.38 -28.12
N VAL A 520 14.90 -10.88 -29.24
CA VAL A 520 14.81 -9.46 -29.60
C VAL A 520 13.34 -9.05 -29.76
N GLN A 521 12.52 -9.89 -30.39
CA GLN A 521 11.11 -9.59 -30.58
C GLN A 521 10.29 -9.69 -29.28
N LEU A 522 10.67 -10.58 -28.35
CA LEU A 522 10.08 -10.63 -27.01
C LEU A 522 10.32 -9.32 -26.25
N VAL A 523 11.57 -8.85 -26.18
CA VAL A 523 11.90 -7.58 -25.50
C VAL A 523 11.20 -6.40 -26.17
N ALA A 524 11.16 -6.39 -27.51
CA ALA A 524 10.49 -5.34 -28.27
C ALA A 524 8.98 -5.24 -27.99
N LEU A 525 8.28 -6.33 -27.64
CA LEU A 525 6.85 -6.29 -27.27
C LEU A 525 6.62 -5.42 -26.03
N THR A 526 7.45 -5.62 -25.00
CA THR A 526 7.34 -4.91 -23.73
C THR A 526 7.61 -3.42 -23.92
N VAL A 527 8.66 -3.07 -24.64
CA VAL A 527 9.05 -1.66 -24.86
C VAL A 527 8.06 -0.93 -25.78
N LYS A 528 7.60 -1.57 -26.87
CA LYS A 528 6.72 -0.91 -27.85
C LYS A 528 5.25 -0.90 -27.45
N ASN A 529 4.82 -1.82 -26.59
CA ASN A 529 3.43 -1.88 -26.14
C ASN A 529 3.34 -2.07 -24.62
N PRO A 530 3.85 -1.09 -23.84
CA PRO A 530 3.99 -1.19 -22.40
C PRO A 530 2.63 -1.29 -21.70
N ARG A 531 1.55 -0.79 -22.31
CA ARG A 531 0.20 -0.89 -21.74
C ARG A 531 -0.28 -2.34 -21.63
N ARG A 532 -0.02 -3.18 -22.63
CA ARG A 532 -0.45 -4.58 -22.62
C ARG A 532 0.57 -5.48 -21.95
N TYR A 533 1.82 -5.45 -22.43
CA TYR A 533 2.85 -6.38 -21.95
C TYR A 533 3.45 -5.96 -20.61
N GLY A 534 3.47 -4.66 -20.29
CA GLY A 534 3.77 -4.21 -18.93
C GLY A 534 2.69 -4.62 -17.92
N GLY A 535 1.41 -4.60 -18.31
CA GLY A 535 0.32 -5.14 -17.49
C GLY A 535 0.49 -6.63 -17.19
N TYR A 536 0.94 -7.42 -18.16
CA TYR A 536 1.27 -8.83 -17.92
C TYR A 536 2.46 -9.03 -16.97
N LEU A 537 3.48 -8.17 -17.03
CA LEU A 537 4.58 -8.23 -16.05
C LEU A 537 4.10 -7.95 -14.63
N VAL A 538 3.19 -6.96 -14.46
CA VAL A 538 2.55 -6.69 -13.17
C VAL A 538 1.77 -7.93 -12.69
N HIS A 539 1.01 -8.57 -13.58
CA HIS A 539 0.26 -9.77 -13.24
C HIS A 539 1.16 -10.95 -12.83
N ILE A 540 2.34 -11.12 -13.46
CA ILE A 540 3.34 -12.11 -13.01
C ILE A 540 3.77 -11.81 -11.57
N GLY A 541 4.05 -10.54 -11.26
CA GLY A 541 4.38 -10.11 -9.89
C GLY A 541 3.26 -10.44 -8.89
N VAL A 542 2.01 -10.17 -9.25
CA VAL A 542 0.84 -10.51 -8.41
C VAL A 542 0.71 -12.03 -8.23
N VAL A 543 0.95 -12.84 -9.26
CA VAL A 543 0.95 -14.31 -9.13
C VAL A 543 2.01 -14.78 -8.13
N PHE A 544 3.20 -14.17 -8.14
CA PHE A 544 4.22 -14.49 -7.13
C PHE A 544 3.78 -14.10 -5.72
N LEU A 545 2.99 -13.03 -5.54
CA LEU A 545 2.40 -12.70 -4.24
C LEU A 545 1.41 -13.78 -3.80
N PHE A 546 0.54 -14.27 -4.69
CA PHE A 546 -0.38 -15.37 -4.36
C PHE A 546 0.36 -16.65 -3.98
N ILE A 547 1.41 -17.01 -4.73
CA ILE A 547 2.28 -18.14 -4.40
C ILE A 547 2.93 -17.94 -3.03
N ALA A 548 3.45 -16.74 -2.75
CA ALA A 548 4.04 -16.42 -1.47
C ALA A 548 3.02 -16.54 -0.33
N PHE A 549 1.79 -16.03 -0.50
CA PHE A 549 0.73 -16.12 0.52
C PHE A 549 0.32 -17.57 0.82
N THR A 550 0.36 -18.44 -0.19
CA THR A 550 0.06 -19.87 -0.06
C THR A 550 1.17 -20.68 0.59
N GLY A 551 2.39 -20.11 0.72
CA GLY A 551 3.52 -20.75 1.39
C GLY A 551 3.24 -21.15 2.85
N LYS A 552 2.25 -20.52 3.52
CA LYS A 552 1.92 -20.77 4.93
C LYS A 552 1.51 -22.23 5.20
N ALA A 553 0.85 -22.89 4.23
CA ALA A 553 0.45 -24.31 4.35
C ALA A 553 1.65 -25.28 4.41
N PHE A 554 2.85 -24.82 4.06
CA PHE A 554 4.07 -25.63 4.01
C PHE A 554 5.04 -25.32 5.15
N GLN A 555 4.74 -24.35 6.03
CA GLN A 555 5.58 -24.05 7.18
C GLN A 555 5.23 -24.92 8.39
N THR A 556 6.25 -25.17 9.21
CA THR A 556 6.10 -25.60 10.60
C THR A 556 5.48 -24.44 11.38
N GLU A 557 4.49 -24.69 12.24
CA GLU A 557 3.92 -23.64 13.08
C GLU A 557 4.99 -23.13 14.06
N GLU A 558 5.59 -21.98 13.77
CA GLU A 558 6.36 -21.20 14.74
C GLU A 558 5.42 -20.18 15.38
N LYS A 559 5.11 -20.35 16.68
CA LYS A 559 4.31 -19.41 17.45
C LYS A 559 5.22 -18.59 18.35
N ASP A 560 5.50 -17.36 17.98
CA ASP A 560 6.12 -16.39 18.87
C ASP A 560 5.10 -16.01 19.97
N ARG A 561 5.35 -16.49 21.19
CA ARG A 561 4.54 -16.16 22.37
C ARG A 561 5.36 -15.30 23.31
N LEU A 562 4.77 -14.21 23.79
CA LEU A 562 5.32 -13.47 24.92
C LEU A 562 5.22 -14.38 26.14
N VAL A 563 6.36 -14.91 26.58
CA VAL A 563 6.43 -15.73 27.79
C VAL A 563 6.81 -14.87 28.98
N THR A 564 5.96 -14.86 29.99
CA THR A 564 6.20 -14.21 31.28
C THR A 564 6.34 -15.26 32.38
N LEU A 565 7.09 -14.95 33.43
CA LEU A 565 7.26 -15.86 34.56
C LEU A 565 5.89 -16.33 35.09
N GLY A 566 5.74 -17.63 35.30
CA GLY A 566 4.53 -18.26 35.83
C GLY A 566 3.38 -18.45 34.85
N ASN A 567 3.46 -17.94 33.61
CA ASN A 567 2.45 -18.23 32.59
C ASN A 567 2.72 -19.56 31.90
N VAL A 568 1.68 -20.39 31.82
CA VAL A 568 1.70 -21.66 31.09
C VAL A 568 1.16 -21.44 29.68
N HIS A 569 1.97 -21.80 28.68
CA HIS A 569 1.62 -21.71 27.26
C HIS A 569 1.52 -23.12 26.67
N SER A 570 0.46 -23.37 25.90
CA SER A 570 0.29 -24.64 25.19
C SER A 570 1.00 -24.64 23.84
N VAL A 571 1.78 -25.68 23.57
CA VAL A 571 2.42 -25.96 22.27
C VAL A 571 2.17 -27.43 21.94
N ASP A 572 1.29 -27.68 20.96
CA ASP A 572 0.79 -29.01 20.59
C ASP A 572 0.37 -29.85 21.81
N ASP A 573 1.00 -31.01 22.01
CA ASP A 573 0.71 -31.94 23.10
C ASP A 573 1.37 -31.55 24.43
N TYR A 574 1.99 -30.37 24.50
CA TYR A 574 2.76 -29.90 25.64
C TYR A 574 2.28 -28.56 26.20
N SER A 575 2.55 -28.36 27.48
CA SER A 575 2.41 -27.11 28.22
C SER A 575 3.82 -26.66 28.64
N LEU A 576 4.25 -25.48 28.20
CA LEU A 576 5.51 -24.86 28.59
C LEU A 576 5.26 -23.78 29.63
N ALA A 577 6.02 -23.78 30.72
CA ALA A 577 5.99 -22.74 31.72
C ALA A 577 7.41 -22.18 31.92
N LEU A 578 7.56 -20.87 31.77
CA LEU A 578 8.79 -20.19 32.19
C LEU A 578 8.76 -20.03 33.70
N VAL A 579 9.66 -20.72 34.39
CA VAL A 579 9.74 -20.70 35.86
C VAL A 579 10.83 -19.78 36.37
N ASP A 580 11.90 -19.60 35.61
CA ASP A 580 13.01 -18.74 36.02
C ASP A 580 13.63 -18.02 34.82
N ARG A 581 14.12 -16.80 35.08
CA ARG A 581 14.84 -15.99 34.10
C ARG A 581 15.92 -15.18 34.81
N ASP A 582 17.16 -15.62 34.65
CA ASP A 582 18.32 -14.88 35.13
C ASP A 582 18.90 -13.99 34.03
N ARG A 583 19.23 -12.76 34.39
CA ARG A 583 19.76 -11.75 33.47
C ARG A 583 21.07 -11.25 34.01
N PHE A 584 22.15 -11.52 33.29
CA PHE A 584 23.49 -11.14 33.70
C PHE A 584 24.23 -10.46 32.55
N TRP A 585 25.21 -9.65 32.93
CA TRP A 585 26.15 -9.07 31.98
C TRP A 585 27.20 -10.13 31.62
N ASN A 586 27.34 -10.44 30.33
CA ASN A 586 28.35 -11.34 29.81
C ASN A 586 29.57 -10.52 29.37
N ASP A 587 30.64 -10.59 30.16
CA ASP A 587 31.87 -9.84 29.91
C ASP A 587 32.61 -10.29 28.63
N GLU A 588 32.48 -11.56 28.22
CA GLU A 588 33.16 -12.09 27.03
C GLU A 588 32.51 -11.57 25.73
N GLU A 589 31.19 -11.45 25.71
CA GLU A 589 30.42 -10.97 24.56
C GLU A 589 30.04 -9.49 24.66
N SER A 590 30.36 -8.84 25.79
CA SER A 590 29.99 -7.44 26.09
C SER A 590 28.50 -7.17 25.87
N CYS A 591 27.65 -8.11 26.30
CA CYS A 591 26.21 -8.05 26.09
C CYS A 591 25.43 -8.45 27.36
N VAL A 592 24.16 -8.06 27.44
CA VAL A 592 23.25 -8.61 28.45
C VAL A 592 22.78 -9.97 27.98
N SER A 593 23.31 -11.04 28.56
CA SER A 593 22.83 -12.40 28.34
C SER A 593 21.64 -12.70 29.26
N THR A 594 20.70 -13.49 28.76
CA THR A 594 19.51 -13.92 29.51
C THR A 594 19.43 -15.43 29.44
N THR A 595 19.42 -16.10 30.60
CA THR A 595 19.17 -17.54 30.69
C THR A 595 17.74 -17.74 31.20
N ALA A 596 16.97 -18.60 30.52
CA ALA A 596 15.58 -18.87 30.84
C ALA A 596 15.39 -20.38 31.06
N THR A 597 14.71 -20.74 32.15
CA THR A 597 14.39 -22.14 32.50
C THR A 597 12.92 -22.42 32.26
N PHE A 598 12.64 -23.43 31.44
CA PHE A 598 11.28 -23.84 31.09
C PHE A 598 10.97 -25.23 31.64
N ILE A 599 9.78 -25.40 32.22
CA ILE A 599 9.21 -26.72 32.48
C ILE A 599 8.33 -27.08 31.29
N VAL A 600 8.53 -28.28 30.74
CA VAL A 600 7.72 -28.85 29.66
C VAL A 600 6.88 -30.00 30.23
N MET A 601 5.56 -29.90 30.12
CA MET A 601 4.60 -30.85 30.68
C MET A 601 3.61 -31.32 29.61
N PRO A 602 2.84 -32.40 29.81
CA PRO A 602 1.71 -32.74 28.94
C PRO A 602 0.64 -31.64 28.88
N LEU A 603 -0.08 -31.54 27.77
CA LEU A 603 -1.17 -30.58 27.56
C LEU A 603 -2.23 -30.66 28.69
N GLY A 604 -2.56 -29.52 29.29
CA GLY A 604 -3.54 -29.41 30.38
C GLY A 604 -2.98 -29.61 31.79
N SER A 605 -1.67 -29.87 31.92
CA SER A 605 -0.98 -29.89 33.22
C SER A 605 -0.78 -28.47 33.75
N THR A 606 -0.90 -28.29 35.06
CA THR A 606 -0.62 -27.02 35.74
C THR A 606 0.68 -27.13 36.52
N VAL A 607 1.46 -26.05 36.56
CA VAL A 607 2.62 -25.96 37.45
C VAL A 607 2.10 -25.72 38.86
N ALA A 608 2.56 -26.51 39.83
CA ALA A 608 2.24 -26.24 41.23
C ALA A 608 2.94 -24.95 41.68
N GLU A 609 2.29 -24.11 42.50
CA GLU A 609 2.85 -22.85 43.03
C GLU A 609 4.19 -23.00 43.79
N ARG A 610 4.67 -24.23 44.03
CA ARG A 610 5.98 -24.51 44.65
C ARG A 610 7.11 -24.77 43.66
N GLU A 611 6.83 -24.85 42.35
CA GLU A 611 7.82 -25.08 41.28
C GLU A 611 8.07 -23.84 40.40
N ILE A 612 7.30 -22.77 40.60
CA ILE A 612 7.53 -21.39 40.10
C ILE A 612 8.24 -20.63 41.22
#